data_AF-A0A5C5QFE5-F1
#
_entry.id   AF-A0A5C5QFE5-F1
#
_cell.length_a   1.000
_cell.length_b   1.000
_cell.length_c   1.000
_cell.angle_alpha   90.00
_cell.angle_beta   90.00
_cell.angle_gamma   90.00
#
_symmetry.space_group_name_H-M   'P 1'
#
loop_
_entity.id
_entity.type
_entity.pdbx_description
1 polymer ?
#
loop_
_entity_poly.entity_id
_entity_poly.type
_entity_poly.pdbx_seq_one_letter_code
_entity_poly.pdbx_strand_id
1 'polypeptide(L)'
;MKISQEQLMTKIAESAVEYQLAETKRNSLRRELNTMYRVYFDAYGRPFADTNKRVNPYDEEFSGVIAFTDVAYTRWKTQRDLTTKLKRKMRMLVERLERSL
;
A
#
# COMPACT_ATOMS: atom_id res chain seq x y z
N MET A 1 16.82 -18.04 24.97
CA MET A 1 16.49 -17.00 25.96
C MET A 1 15.08 -16.50 25.68
N LYS A 2 14.15 -16.59 26.63
CA LYS A 2 12.76 -16.14 26.47
C LYS A 2 12.77 -14.60 26.50
N ILE A 3 12.23 -13.96 25.47
CA ILE A 3 12.08 -12.49 25.43
C ILE A 3 11.18 -12.06 26.61
N SER A 4 11.53 -10.97 27.29
CA SER A 4 10.69 -10.41 28.36
C SER A 4 9.46 -9.69 27.81
N GLN A 5 8.44 -9.51 28.64
CA GLN A 5 7.25 -8.72 28.28
C GLN A 5 7.60 -7.27 27.92
N GLU A 6 8.51 -6.65 28.67
CA GLU A 6 9.03 -5.30 28.39
C GLU A 6 9.70 -5.23 27.01
N GLN A 7 10.54 -6.22 26.67
CA GLN A 7 11.15 -6.33 25.35
C GLN A 7 10.12 -6.54 24.23
N LEU A 8 9.00 -7.24 24.49
CA LEU A 8 7.90 -7.36 23.52
C LEU A 8 7.21 -6.01 23.32
N MET A 9 6.92 -5.29 24.40
CA MET A 9 6.30 -3.97 24.33
C MET A 9 7.13 -2.98 23.53
N THR A 10 8.45 -2.93 23.76
CA THR A 10 9.37 -2.09 22.97
C THR A 10 9.31 -2.45 21.48
N LYS A 11 9.38 -3.74 21.15
CA LYS A 11 9.32 -4.20 19.75
C LYS A 11 7.96 -3.91 19.09
N ILE A 12 6.86 -3.97 19.85
CA ILE A 12 5.53 -3.59 19.37
C ILE A 12 5.51 -2.10 19.05
N ALA A 13 6.01 -1.24 19.94
CA ALA A 13 6.06 0.20 19.73
C ALA A 13 6.90 0.56 18.49
N GLU A 14 8.10 -0.01 18.35
CA GLU A 14 8.94 0.16 17.16
C GLU A 14 8.22 -0.28 15.88
N SER A 15 7.60 -1.47 15.91
CA SER A 15 6.87 -2.00 14.75
C SER A 15 5.63 -1.18 14.41
N ALA A 16 5.00 -0.52 15.38
CA ALA A 16 3.86 0.37 15.16
C ALA A 16 4.29 1.66 14.45
N VAL A 17 5.43 2.24 14.85
CA VAL A 17 6.02 3.40 14.17
C VAL A 17 6.41 3.05 12.74
N GLU A 18 7.10 1.92 12.52
CA GLU A 18 7.43 1.42 11.17
C GLU A 18 6.18 1.27 10.30
N TYR A 19 5.13 0.64 10.85
CA TYR A 19 3.86 0.45 10.15
C TYR A 19 3.21 1.79 9.79
N GLN A 20 3.15 2.73 10.73
CA GLN A 20 2.51 4.03 10.52
C GLN A 20 3.23 4.87 9.44
N LEU A 21 4.56 4.86 9.45
CA LEU A 21 5.37 5.51 8.42
C LEU A 21 5.10 4.87 7.05
N ALA A 22 5.06 3.54 7.00
CA ALA A 22 4.81 2.82 5.76
C ALA A 22 3.40 3.08 5.20
N GLU A 23 2.39 3.11 6.06
CA GLU A 23 1.00 3.43 5.72
C GLU A 23 0.87 4.88 5.22
N THR A 24 1.51 5.84 5.88
CA THR A 24 1.52 7.24 5.45
C THR A 24 2.11 7.38 4.05
N LYS A 25 3.25 6.73 3.78
CA LYS A 25 3.87 6.73 2.45
C LYS A 25 3.00 6.02 1.41
N ARG A 26 2.38 4.88 1.75
CA ARG A 26 1.44 4.15 0.87
C ARG A 26 0.28 5.06 0.45
N ASN A 27 -0.31 5.79 1.38
CA ASN A 27 -1.42 6.69 1.11
C ASN A 27 -0.99 7.89 0.25
N SER A 28 0.22 8.41 0.45
CA SER A 28 0.79 9.43 -0.44
C SER A 28 0.95 8.92 -1.87
N LEU A 29 1.57 7.75 -2.06
CA LEU A 29 1.77 7.15 -3.38
C LEU A 29 0.44 6.78 -4.06
N ARG A 30 -0.57 6.38 -3.28
CA ARG A 30 -1.90 6.12 -3.83
C ARG A 30 -2.54 7.39 -4.37
N ARG A 31 -2.37 8.53 -3.68
CA ARG A 31 -2.87 9.84 -4.15
C ARG A 31 -2.15 10.26 -5.42
N GLU A 32 -0.82 10.15 -5.46
CA GLU A 32 0.00 10.43 -6.66
C GLU A 32 -0.48 9.60 -7.86
N LEU A 33 -0.61 8.27 -7.69
CA LEU A 33 -1.10 7.38 -8.74
C LEU A 33 -2.51 7.76 -9.22
N ASN A 34 -3.42 8.11 -8.31
CA ASN A 34 -4.77 8.57 -8.67
C ASN A 34 -4.74 9.89 -9.46
N THR A 35 -3.84 10.80 -9.10
CA THR A 35 -3.63 12.04 -9.88
C THR A 35 -3.14 11.73 -11.28
N MET A 36 -2.20 10.79 -11.45
CA MET A 36 -1.74 10.39 -12.78
C MET A 36 -2.85 9.77 -13.63
N TYR A 37 -3.70 8.91 -13.04
CA TYR A 37 -4.88 8.40 -13.75
C TYR A 37 -5.79 9.54 -14.24
N ARG A 38 -6.06 10.55 -13.40
CA ARG A 38 -6.87 11.71 -13.79
C ARG A 38 -6.22 12.50 -14.92
N VAL A 39 -4.95 12.87 -14.77
CA VAL A 39 -4.20 13.61 -15.80
C VAL A 39 -4.23 12.89 -17.15
N TYR A 40 -4.06 11.56 -17.15
CA TYR A 40 -4.14 10.79 -18.39
C TYR A 40 -5.54 10.83 -19.01
N PHE A 41 -6.59 10.54 -18.23
CA PHE A 41 -7.95 10.52 -18.75
C PHE A 41 -8.48 11.91 -19.13
N ASP A 42 -8.00 12.97 -18.48
CA ASP A 42 -8.33 14.35 -18.86
C ASP A 42 -7.70 14.71 -20.22
N ALA A 43 -6.50 14.18 -20.53
CA ALA A 43 -5.79 14.47 -21.78
C ALA A 43 -6.25 13.61 -22.97
N TYR A 44 -6.51 12.31 -22.74
CA TYR A 44 -6.78 11.34 -23.81
C TYR A 44 -8.24 10.87 -23.84
N GLY A 45 -9.06 11.31 -22.90
CA GLY A 45 -10.40 10.78 -22.70
C GLY A 45 -10.38 9.40 -22.04
N ARG A 46 -11.56 8.94 -21.62
CA ARG A 46 -11.73 7.62 -21.03
C ARG A 46 -12.39 6.67 -22.06
N PRO A 47 -11.94 5.42 -22.20
CA PRO A 47 -12.45 4.54 -23.27
C PRO A 47 -13.95 4.22 -23.17
N PHE A 48 -14.49 4.18 -21.95
CA PHE A 48 -15.90 3.86 -21.70
C PHE A 48 -16.65 5.05 -21.10
N ALA A 49 -17.90 5.23 -21.54
CA ALA A 49 -18.85 6.21 -21.00
C ALA A 49 -19.12 6.02 -19.50
N ASP A 50 -19.03 4.77 -19.00
CA ASP A 50 -19.11 4.49 -17.56
C ASP A 50 -17.80 4.88 -16.86
N THR A 51 -17.74 6.11 -16.36
CA THR A 51 -16.63 6.67 -15.59
C THR A 51 -16.28 5.90 -14.32
N ASN A 52 -17.19 5.04 -13.81
CA ASN A 52 -16.95 4.22 -12.63
C ASN A 52 -16.28 2.88 -12.93
N LYS A 53 -16.21 2.46 -14.20
CA LYS A 53 -15.51 1.21 -14.56
C LYS A 53 -14.08 1.24 -14.00
N ARG A 54 -13.57 0.13 -13.50
CA ARG A 54 -12.19 0.07 -13.01
C ARG A 54 -11.23 -0.07 -14.19
N VAL A 55 -10.02 0.48 -14.06
CA VAL A 55 -8.92 0.20 -15.00
C VAL A 55 -8.65 -1.30 -14.95
N ASN A 56 -8.92 -2.00 -16.05
CA ASN A 56 -8.68 -3.43 -16.19
C ASN A 56 -7.36 -3.63 -16.95
N PRO A 57 -6.34 -4.27 -16.35
CA PRO A 57 -5.06 -4.51 -17.03
C PRO A 57 -5.16 -5.47 -18.22
N TYR A 58 -6.27 -6.19 -18.37
CA TYR A 58 -6.49 -7.13 -19.46
C TYR A 58 -7.27 -6.52 -20.64
N ASP A 59 -7.84 -5.32 -20.49
CA ASP A 59 -8.49 -4.62 -21.61
C ASP A 59 -7.42 -3.78 -22.35
N GLU A 60 -7.27 -4.02 -23.66
CA GLU A 60 -6.26 -3.33 -24.49
C GLU A 60 -6.45 -1.80 -24.51
N GLU A 61 -7.69 -1.33 -24.39
CA GLU A 61 -8.03 0.09 -24.33
C GLU A 61 -7.43 0.82 -23.11
N PHE A 62 -7.05 0.09 -22.05
CA PHE A 62 -6.34 0.67 -20.91
C PHE A 62 -4.81 0.56 -21.02
N SER A 63 -4.28 -0.05 -22.07
CA SER A 63 -2.82 -0.24 -22.25
C SER A 63 -2.05 1.08 -22.13
N GLY A 64 -2.56 2.16 -22.74
CA GLY A 64 -1.92 3.47 -22.70
C GLY A 64 -1.84 4.08 -21.29
N VAL A 65 -2.93 4.02 -20.51
CA VAL A 65 -2.92 4.53 -19.13
C VAL A 65 -2.08 3.65 -18.21
N ILE A 66 -2.02 2.34 -18.46
CA ILE A 66 -1.17 1.40 -17.71
C ILE A 66 0.29 1.73 -17.96
N ALA A 67 0.71 1.85 -19.23
CA ALA A 67 2.06 2.22 -19.58
C ALA A 67 2.45 3.58 -18.98
N PHE A 68 1.55 4.57 -19.03
CA PHE A 68 1.78 5.89 -18.44
C PHE A 68 1.94 5.85 -16.91
N THR A 69 1.20 4.98 -16.21
CA THR A 69 1.18 4.93 -14.74
C THR A 69 2.07 3.84 -14.13
N ASP A 70 2.74 3.01 -14.94
CA ASP A 70 3.41 1.79 -14.49
C ASP A 70 4.45 2.03 -13.38
N VAL A 71 5.30 3.04 -13.54
CA VAL A 71 6.34 3.37 -12.55
C VAL A 71 5.71 3.78 -11.21
N ALA A 72 4.68 4.63 -11.23
CA ALA A 72 3.97 5.06 -10.03
C ALA A 72 3.19 3.91 -9.38
N TYR A 73 2.56 3.07 -10.19
CA TYR A 73 1.88 1.87 -9.74
C TYR A 73 2.84 0.91 -9.04
N THR A 74 4.01 0.67 -9.63
CA THR A 74 5.06 -0.20 -9.06
C THR A 74 5.55 0.34 -7.72
N ARG A 75 5.83 1.64 -7.61
CA ARG A 75 6.21 2.27 -6.32
C ARG A 75 5.12 2.09 -5.27
N TRP A 76 3.86 2.36 -5.62
CA TRP A 76 2.73 2.17 -4.72
C TRP A 76 2.58 0.70 -4.29
N LYS A 77 2.69 -0.24 -5.23
CA LYS A 77 2.57 -1.69 -4.96
C LYS A 77 3.66 -2.17 -4.01
N THR A 78 4.92 -1.81 -4.25
CA THR A 78 6.04 -2.12 -3.35
C THR A 78 5.78 -1.59 -1.94
N GLN A 79 5.29 -0.35 -1.82
CA GLN A 79 4.97 0.24 -0.53
C GLN A 79 3.76 -0.42 0.16
N ARG A 80 2.74 -0.82 -0.61
CA ARG A 80 1.58 -1.60 -0.11
C ARG A 80 2.02 -2.94 0.47
N ASP A 81 2.93 -3.62 -0.21
CA ASP A 81 3.43 -4.93 0.21
C ASP A 81 4.28 -4.80 1.49
N LEU A 82 5.14 -3.77 1.57
CA LEU A 82 5.85 -3.42 2.80
C LEU A 82 4.89 -3.14 3.97
N THR A 83 3.87 -2.30 3.74
CA THR A 83 2.87 -1.96 4.77
C THR A 83 2.15 -3.22 5.28
N THR A 84 1.80 -4.14 4.37
CA THR A 84 1.16 -5.42 4.72
C THR A 84 2.07 -6.30 5.56
N LYS A 85 3.36 -6.40 5.17
CA LYS A 85 4.38 -7.14 5.93
C LYS A 85 4.54 -6.57 7.35
N LEU A 86 4.64 -5.25 7.50
CA LEU A 86 4.80 -4.60 8.80
C LEU A 86 3.57 -4.77 9.69
N LYS A 87 2.36 -4.67 9.12
CA LYS A 87 1.12 -4.95 9.85
C LYS A 87 1.09 -6.38 10.41
N ARG A 88 1.52 -7.36 9.61
CA ARG A 88 1.62 -8.77 10.03
C ARG A 88 2.68 -8.95 11.12
N LYS A 89 3.86 -8.34 10.99
CA LYS A 89 4.92 -8.34 12.01
C LYS A 89 4.39 -7.82 13.35
N MET A 90 3.75 -6.65 13.34
CA MET A 90 3.17 -6.04 14.53
C MET A 90 2.12 -6.96 15.18
N ARG A 91 1.20 -7.52 14.38
CA ARG A 91 0.19 -8.47 14.88
C ARG A 91 0.83 -9.68 15.57
N MET A 92 1.86 -10.29 14.97
CA MET A 92 2.53 -11.43 15.59
C MET A 92 3.22 -11.08 16.90
N LEU A 93 3.73 -9.85 17.06
CA LEU A 93 4.32 -9.40 18.32
C LEU A 93 3.26 -9.22 19.40
N VAL A 94 2.09 -8.66 19.04
CA VAL A 94 0.93 -8.55 19.94
C VAL A 94 0.45 -9.93 20.38
N GLU A 95 0.24 -10.86 19.44
CA GLU A 95 -0.18 -12.24 19.75
C GLU A 95 0.83 -12.96 20.65
N ARG A 96 2.13 -12.68 20.52
CA ARG A 96 3.17 -13.23 21.40
C ARG A 96 3.11 -12.65 22.80
N LEU A 97 2.82 -11.35 22.92
CA LEU A 97 2.62 -10.71 24.22
C LEU A 97 1.39 -11.29 24.92
N GLU A 98 0.27 -11.42 24.21
CA GLU A 98 -0.98 -12.00 24.74
C GLU A 98 -0.79 -13.42 25.27
N ARG A 99 0.02 -14.26 24.60
CA ARG A 99 0.36 -15.61 25.08
C ARG A 99 1.36 -15.65 26.23
N SER A 100 1.96 -14.51 26.56
CA SER A 100 2.92 -14.38 27.66
C SER A 100 2.33 -13.74 28.90
N LEU A 101 1.07 -13.30 28.83
CA LEU A 101 0.21 -12.92 29.95
C LEU A 101 -0.41 -14.18 30.55
#